data_AF-A0A941YVL3-F1
#
_entry.id   AF-A0A941YVL3-F1
#
_cell.length_a   1.000
_cell.length_b   1.000
_cell.length_c   1.000
_cell.angle_alpha   90.00
_cell.angle_beta   90.00
_cell.angle_gamma   90.00
#
_symmetry.space_group_name_H-M   'P 1'
#
loop_
_entity.id
_entity.type
_entity.pdbx_description
1 polymer ?
#
loop_
_entity_poly.entity_id
_entity_poly.type
_entity_poly.pdbx_seq_one_letter_code
_entity_poly.pdbx_strand_id
1 'polypeptide(L)' 'MPVSAARKARTRAEIFDHAARLFRLRGYAGTNIDDIMLAAGLTRGAFYAHFKSKDDLFAEVIRAGHGL' A
#
# COMPACT_ATOMS: atom_id res chain seq x y z
N MET A 1 -1.16 -9.12 -22.19
CA MET A 1 -1.91 -7.84 -22.28
C MET A 1 -1.23 -6.83 -21.37
N PRO A 2 -0.83 -5.63 -21.84
CA PRO A 2 -0.28 -4.61 -20.96
C PRO A 2 -1.37 -4.16 -19.98
N VAL A 3 -1.02 -4.08 -18.69
CA VAL A 3 -1.89 -3.46 -17.69
C VAL A 3 -2.05 -2.00 -18.09
N SER A 4 -3.28 -1.56 -18.33
CA SER A 4 -3.53 -0.16 -18.69
C SER A 4 -3.06 0.75 -17.54
N ALA A 5 -2.57 1.95 -17.87
CA ALA A 5 -2.12 2.92 -16.87
C ALA A 5 -3.20 3.19 -15.81
N ALA A 6 -4.48 3.22 -16.22
CA ALA A 6 -5.62 3.38 -15.34
C ALA A 6 -5.77 2.22 -14.33
N ARG A 7 -5.57 0.96 -14.77
CA ARG A 7 -5.60 -0.20 -13.86
C ARG A 7 -4.43 -0.15 -12.89
N LYS A 8 -3.23 0.20 -13.35
CA LYS A 8 -2.05 0.34 -12.48
C LYS A 8 -2.26 1.42 -11.41
N ALA A 9 -2.83 2.57 -11.79
CA ALA A 9 -3.14 3.64 -10.86
C ALA A 9 -4.19 3.23 -9.81
N ARG A 10 -5.24 2.51 -10.22
CA ARG A 10 -6.28 2.00 -9.32
C ARG A 10 -5.72 1.03 -8.29
N THR A 11 -4.95 0.04 -8.73
CA THR A 11 -4.31 -0.94 -7.83
C THR A 11 -3.34 -0.24 -6.86
N ARG A 12 -2.60 0.77 -7.32
CA ARG A 12 -1.75 1.57 -6.44
C ARG A 12 -2.54 2.28 -5.34
N ALA A 13 -3.69 2.87 -5.69
CA ALA A 13 -4.57 3.55 -4.74
C ALA A 13 -5.16 2.56 -3.71
N GLU A 14 -5.62 1.38 -4.16
CA GLU A 14 -6.13 0.33 -3.26
C GLU A 14 -5.07 -0.09 -2.23
N ILE A 15 -3.83 -0.36 -2.67
CA ILE A 15 -2.72 -0.70 -1.77
C ILE A 15 -2.48 0.43 -0.76
N PHE A 16 -2.50 1.69 -1.22
CA PHE A 16 -2.31 2.86 -0.36
C PHE A 16 -3.39 2.97 0.72
N ASP A 17 -4.66 2.83 0.35
CA ASP A 17 -5.80 2.94 1.28
C ASP A 17 -5.75 1.84 2.35
N HIS A 18 -5.45 0.61 1.95
CA HIS A 18 -5.30 -0.50 2.89
C HIS A 18 -4.10 -0.29 3.84
N ALA A 19 -2.98 0.20 3.33
CA ALA A 19 -1.80 0.50 4.13
C ALA A 19 -2.08 1.62 5.13
N ALA A 20 -2.69 2.72 4.68
CA ALA A 20 -3.07 3.84 5.55
C ALA A 20 -3.96 3.37 6.71
N ARG A 21 -4.96 2.54 6.42
CA ARG A 21 -5.84 1.98 7.44
C ARG A 21 -5.08 1.09 8.44
N LEU A 22 -4.21 0.19 7.96
CA LEU A 22 -3.46 -0.72 8.83
C LEU A 22 -2.44 0.02 9.69
N PHE A 23 -1.73 0.99 9.12
CA PHE A 23 -0.78 1.83 9.87
C PHE A 23 -1.46 2.59 11.00
N ARG A 24 -2.69 3.09 10.81
CA ARG A 24 -3.48 3.72 11.87
C ARG A 24 -3.90 2.75 12.96
N LEU A 25 -4.32 1.54 12.58
CA LEU A 25 -4.85 0.54 13.53
C LEU A 25 -3.76 -0.16 14.35
N ARG A 26 -2.59 -0.39 13.76
CA ARG A 26 -1.54 -1.26 14.32
C ARG A 26 -0.18 -0.59 14.45
N GLY A 27 -0.06 0.66 13.99
CA GLY A 27 1.22 1.34 13.85
C GLY A 27 2.07 0.78 12.71
N TYR A 28 3.19 1.45 12.47
CA TYR A 28 4.19 1.04 11.46
C TYR A 28 4.83 -0.33 11.78
N ALA A 29 5.17 -0.57 13.04
CA ALA A 29 5.82 -1.80 13.48
C ALA A 29 4.89 -3.03 13.42
N GLY A 30 3.60 -2.85 13.71
CA GLY A 30 2.58 -3.90 13.69
C GLY A 30 1.96 -4.17 12.31
N THR A 31 2.47 -3.53 11.26
CA THR A 31 2.01 -3.72 9.87
C THR A 31 3.18 -4.16 8.99
N ASN A 32 3.02 -5.25 8.25
CA ASN A 32 3.98 -5.69 7.25
C ASN A 32 3.38 -5.63 5.82
N ILE A 33 4.22 -5.85 4.79
CA ILE A 33 3.78 -5.81 3.39
C ILE A 33 2.76 -6.93 3.11
N ASP A 34 2.92 -8.11 3.70
CA ASP A 34 1.99 -9.23 3.48
C ASP A 34 0.59 -8.92 4.02
N ASP A 35 0.49 -8.26 5.18
CA ASP A 35 -0.80 -7.83 5.75
C ASP A 35 -1.53 -6.86 4.81
N ILE A 36 -0.79 -5.88 4.25
CA ILE A 36 -1.33 -4.87 3.34
C ILE A 36 -1.81 -5.54 2.06
N MET A 37 -0.98 -6.40 1.47
CA MET A 37 -1.29 -7.06 0.21
C MET A 37 -2.41 -8.08 0.37
N LEU A 38 -2.44 -8.81 1.48
CA LEU A 38 -3.56 -9.68 1.85
C LEU A 38 -4.86 -8.90 1.98
N ALA A 39 -4.85 -7.75 2.66
CA ALA A 39 -6.02 -6.88 2.79
C ALA A 39 -6.50 -6.33 1.45
N ALA A 40 -5.59 -6.08 0.51
CA ALA A 40 -5.88 -5.65 -0.86
C ALA A 40 -6.26 -6.80 -1.81
N GLY A 41 -6.20 -8.06 -1.37
CA GLY A 41 -6.45 -9.23 -2.23
C GLY A 41 -5.39 -9.46 -3.30
N LEU A 42 -4.15 -9.03 -3.04
CA LEU A 42 -3.03 -9.04 -3.98
C LEU A 42 -1.85 -9.86 -3.45
N THR A 43 -0.96 -10.27 -4.35
CA THR A 43 0.26 -10.98 -3.96
C THR A 43 1.32 -10.00 -3.46
N ARG A 44 2.22 -10.46 -2.57
CA ARG A 44 3.38 -9.67 -2.13
C ARG A 44 4.21 -9.15 -3.32
N GLY A 45 4.41 -9.97 -4.35
CA GLY A 45 5.17 -9.57 -5.54
C GLY A 45 4.59 -8.38 -6.28
N ALA A 46 3.26 -8.22 -6.28
CA ALA A 46 2.59 -7.08 -6.92
C ALA A 46 2.94 -5.74 -6.25
N PHE A 47 3.32 -5.75 -4.96
CA PHE A 47 3.69 -4.54 -4.21
C PHE A 47 4.81 -3.76 -4.93
N TYR A 48 5.83 -4.49 -5.37
CA TYR A 48 7.03 -3.91 -5.96
C TYR A 48 6.82 -3.33 -7.36
N ALA A 49 5.64 -3.54 -7.97
CA ALA A 49 5.23 -2.83 -9.18
C ALA A 49 4.72 -1.40 -8.91
N HIS A 50 4.42 -1.08 -7.64
CA HIS A 50 3.75 0.16 -7.20
C HIS A 50 4.55 0.98 -6.18
N PHE A 51 5.27 0.32 -5.26
CA PHE A 51 6.02 0.94 -4.17
C PHE A 51 7.39 0.29 -4.00
N LYS A 52 8.39 1.05 -3.55
CA LYS A 52 9.76 0.53 -3.41
C LYS A 52 9.97 -0.25 -2.12
N SER A 53 9.34 0.19 -1.04
CA SER A 53 9.47 -0.43 0.29
C SER A 53 8.29 -0.07 1.18
N LYS A 54 8.18 -0.72 2.34
CA LYS A 54 7.22 -0.36 3.38
C LYS A 54 7.44 1.08 3.90
N ASP A 55 8.71 1.50 3.98
CA ASP A 55 9.09 2.86 4.42
C ASP A 55 8.62 3.92 3.45
N ASP A 56 8.80 3.67 2.15
CA ASP A 56 8.38 4.56 1.06
C ASP A 56 6.85 4.75 1.10
N LEU A 57 6.12 3.65 1.21
CA LEU A 57 4.66 3.68 1.35
C LEU A 57 4.21 4.36 2.64
N PHE A 58 4.84 4.07 3.78
CA PHE A 58 4.51 4.73 5.05
C PHE A 58 4.75 6.24 4.96
N ALA A 59 5.90 6.66 4.44
CA ALA A 59 6.21 8.08 4.25
C ALA A 59 5.20 8.77 3.32
N GLU A 60 4.75 8.10 2.26
CA GLU A 60 3.65 8.61 1.41
C GLU A 60 2.35 8.79 2.20
N VAL A 61 1.96 7.81 3.02
CA VAL A 61 0.76 7.88 3.86
C VAL A 61 0.82 9.07 4.82
N ILE A 62 1.97 9.28 5.48
CA ILE A 62 2.18 10.42 6.39
C ILE A 62 2.09 11.74 5.63
N ARG A 63 2.75 11.86 4.47
CA ARG A 63 2.71 13.07 3.65
C ARG A 63 1.31 13.41 3.16
N ALA A 64 0.49 12.42 2.87
CA ALA A 64 -0.88 12.61 2.39
C ALA A 64 -1.85 13.13 3.47
N GLY A 65 -1.43 13.22 4.74
CA GLY A 65 -2.28 13.76 5.81
C GLY A 65 -3.40 12.83 6.26
N HIS A 66 -3.34 11.53 5.91
CA HIS A 66 -4.14 10.51 6.57
C HIS A 66 -3.57 10.31 7.98
N GLY A 67 -3.97 11.18 8.92
CA GLY A 67 -3.48 11.19 10.30
C GLY A 67 -3.42 9.79 10.89
N LEU A 68 -2.25 9.46 11.45
CA LEU A 68 -2.05 8.25 12.24
C LEU A 68 -3.07 8.19 13.38
#